data_AF-A0A1C6KAY0-F1
#
_entry.id   AF-A0A1C6KAY0-F1
#
_cell.length_a   1.000
_cell.length_b   1.000
_cell.length_c   1.000
_cell.angle_alpha   90.00
_cell.angle_beta   90.00
_cell.angle_gamma   90.00
#
_symmetry.space_group_name_H-M   'P 1'
#
loop_
_entity.id
_entity.type
_entity.pdbx_description
1 polymer ?
#
loop_
_entity_poly.entity_id
_entity_poly.type
_entity_poly.pdbx_seq_one_letter_code
_entity_poly.pdbx_strand_id
1 'polypeptide(L)'
;MKIGIIIPSDCPDEKLVKLVQELIQRKETIVVVVDDGCGEDIVYTRIFQMIEETGACVLHHRHKLGRGMAIKTGMRYAMKHGGQLAGIVTTDEDGWYGAEDVFRVCDQLAENADSIILGTRNLKRKEVPLSYRLRNHLSSLRFRFETGIACDDVQSRLRGIPQKYFDMALSTEGKGYQYELTFLTEAAKTKAPLIFLPSCQI
;
A
#
# COMPACT_ATOMS: atom_id res chain seq x y z
N MET A 1 -20.13 1.03 -1.69
CA MET A 1 -18.94 1.20 -2.55
C MET A 1 -17.86 0.26 -2.03
N LYS A 2 -17.05 -0.34 -2.90
CA LYS A 2 -15.97 -1.25 -2.50
C LYS A 2 -14.66 -0.52 -2.26
N ILE A 3 -13.70 -1.15 -1.60
CA ILE A 3 -12.32 -0.66 -1.47
C ILE A 3 -11.37 -1.64 -2.16
N GLY A 4 -10.51 -1.14 -3.03
CA GLY A 4 -9.47 -1.97 -3.64
C GLY A 4 -8.26 -2.09 -2.73
N ILE A 5 -7.85 -3.30 -2.36
CA ILE A 5 -6.63 -3.53 -1.59
C ILE A 5 -5.55 -4.03 -2.53
N ILE A 6 -4.47 -3.26 -2.66
CA ILE A 6 -3.35 -3.56 -3.56
C ILE A 6 -2.13 -3.96 -2.75
N ILE A 7 -1.59 -5.15 -3.04
CA ILE A 7 -0.40 -5.69 -2.38
C ILE A 7 0.68 -5.95 -3.43
N PRO A 8 1.64 -5.02 -3.60
CA PRO A 8 2.80 -5.25 -4.45
C PRO A 8 3.73 -6.23 -3.77
N SER A 9 4.17 -7.24 -4.52
CA SER A 9 4.96 -8.38 -4.05
C SER A 9 6.27 -8.52 -4.82
N ASP A 10 7.38 -8.67 -4.09
CA ASP A 10 8.74 -8.83 -4.58
C ASP A 10 9.40 -9.99 -3.80
N CYS A 11 9.07 -11.20 -4.21
CA CYS A 11 9.45 -12.50 -3.62
C CYS A 11 8.77 -12.81 -2.28
N PRO A 12 7.49 -13.24 -2.30
CA PRO A 12 6.69 -13.39 -1.09
C PRO A 12 7.07 -14.61 -0.24
N ASP A 13 6.60 -14.61 1.01
CA ASP A 13 6.59 -15.77 1.90
C ASP A 13 5.15 -16.15 2.33
N GLU A 14 5.00 -17.15 3.20
CA GLU A 14 3.69 -17.61 3.68
C GLU A 14 2.88 -16.56 4.46
N LYS A 15 3.51 -15.49 4.96
CA LYS A 15 2.78 -14.42 5.66
C LYS A 15 1.85 -13.68 4.71
N LEU A 16 2.24 -13.52 3.44
CA LEU A 16 1.37 -12.91 2.45
C LEU A 16 0.10 -13.74 2.24
N VAL A 17 0.22 -15.07 2.17
CA VAL A 17 -0.94 -15.97 2.03
C VAL A 17 -1.91 -15.76 3.20
N LYS A 18 -1.40 -15.76 4.44
CA LYS A 18 -2.21 -15.55 5.65
C LYS A 18 -2.90 -14.18 5.65
N LEU A 19 -2.14 -13.13 5.31
CA LEU A 19 -2.70 -11.78 5.21
C LEU A 19 -3.83 -11.73 4.17
N VAL A 20 -3.62 -12.29 2.97
CA VAL A 20 -4.67 -12.32 1.95
C VAL A 20 -5.89 -13.09 2.42
N GLN A 21 -5.71 -14.27 3.04
CA GLN A 21 -6.81 -15.07 3.59
C GLN A 21 -7.67 -14.32 4.61
N GLU A 22 -7.08 -13.44 5.41
CA GLU A 22 -7.82 -12.56 6.32
C GLU A 22 -8.53 -11.43 5.56
N LEU A 23 -7.83 -10.77 4.62
CA LEU A 23 -8.37 -9.63 3.88
C LEU A 23 -9.58 -9.98 3.00
N ILE A 24 -9.57 -11.14 2.35
CA ILE A 24 -10.67 -11.57 1.46
C ILE A 24 -11.99 -11.84 2.20
N GLN A 25 -11.96 -12.01 3.53
CA GLN A 25 -13.17 -12.25 4.31
C GLN A 25 -14.09 -11.03 4.32
N ARG A 26 -13.54 -9.84 4.05
CA ARG A 26 -14.29 -8.59 3.98
C ARG A 26 -14.90 -8.40 2.59
N LYS A 27 -16.21 -8.65 2.48
CA LYS A 27 -16.97 -8.64 1.22
C LYS A 27 -16.96 -7.30 0.47
N GLU A 28 -16.76 -6.20 1.20
CA GLU A 28 -16.68 -4.84 0.66
C GLU A 28 -15.31 -4.50 0.08
N THR A 29 -14.42 -5.49 -0.08
CA THR A 29 -13.08 -5.31 -0.64
C THR A 29 -12.86 -6.10 -1.94
N ILE A 30 -11.91 -5.64 -2.74
CA ILE A 30 -11.31 -6.43 -3.83
C ILE A 30 -9.80 -6.50 -3.56
N VAL A 31 -9.29 -7.69 -3.30
CA VAL A 31 -7.87 -7.91 -3.01
C VAL A 31 -7.14 -8.24 -4.31
N VAL A 32 -6.12 -7.45 -4.61
CA VAL A 32 -5.27 -7.60 -5.79
C VAL A 32 -3.82 -7.67 -5.35
N VAL A 33 -3.21 -8.84 -5.50
CA VAL A 33 -1.78 -9.05 -5.33
C VAL A 33 -1.10 -8.85 -6.68
N VAL A 34 0.04 -8.16 -6.68
CA VAL A 34 0.81 -7.94 -7.90
C VAL A 34 2.21 -8.50 -7.70
N ASP A 35 2.48 -9.63 -8.34
CA ASP A 35 3.82 -10.19 -8.51
C ASP A 35 4.64 -9.26 -9.41
N ASP A 36 5.60 -8.54 -8.83
CA ASP A 36 6.50 -7.64 -9.52
C ASP A 36 7.72 -8.37 -10.13
N GLY A 37 7.48 -9.55 -10.71
CA GLY A 37 8.46 -10.27 -11.52
C GLY A 37 9.41 -11.14 -10.71
N CYS A 38 8.87 -11.96 -9.79
CA CYS A 38 9.62 -12.96 -9.00
C CYS A 38 10.25 -14.08 -9.86
N GLY A 39 9.86 -14.20 -11.14
CA GLY A 39 10.37 -15.20 -12.06
C GLY A 39 9.73 -16.58 -11.88
N GLU A 40 10.37 -17.61 -12.45
CA GLU A 40 9.85 -18.99 -12.48
C GLU A 40 10.29 -19.83 -11.27
N ASP A 41 10.71 -19.21 -10.17
CA ASP A 41 11.04 -19.96 -8.95
C ASP A 41 9.78 -20.68 -8.46
N ILE A 42 9.92 -21.99 -8.21
CA ILE A 42 8.82 -22.86 -7.83
C ILE A 42 8.19 -22.46 -6.49
N VAL A 43 8.98 -21.87 -5.58
CA VAL A 43 8.50 -21.41 -4.27
C VAL A 43 7.54 -20.24 -4.45
N TYR A 44 7.91 -19.22 -5.22
CA TYR A 44 7.06 -18.06 -5.45
C TYR A 44 5.83 -18.40 -6.29
N THR A 45 6.01 -19.22 -7.32
CA THR A 45 4.89 -19.72 -8.15
C THR A 45 3.84 -20.41 -7.28
N ARG A 46 4.28 -21.27 -6.35
CA ARG A 46 3.37 -21.96 -5.43
C ARG A 46 2.69 -21.00 -4.45
N ILE A 47 3.39 -19.97 -3.98
CA ILE A 47 2.79 -18.96 -3.10
C ILE A 47 1.69 -18.17 -3.82
N PHE A 48 1.95 -17.72 -5.04
CA PHE A 48 0.93 -17.03 -5.83
C PHE A 48 -0.25 -17.93 -6.17
N GLN A 49 -0.02 -19.20 -6.50
CA GLN A 49 -1.12 -20.15 -6.70
C GLN A 49 -1.97 -20.32 -5.44
N MET A 50 -1.35 -20.45 -4.26
CA MET A 50 -2.09 -20.53 -2.99
C MET A 50 -2.93 -19.26 -2.75
N ILE A 51 -2.44 -18.09 -3.15
CA ILE A 51 -3.17 -16.82 -3.06
C ILE A 51 -4.37 -16.81 -4.02
N GLU A 52 -4.21 -17.26 -5.26
CA GLU A 52 -5.30 -17.37 -6.23
C GLU A 52 -6.40 -18.33 -5.74
N GLU A 53 -6.02 -19.45 -5.11
CA GLU A 53 -6.94 -20.43 -4.53
C GLU A 53 -7.80 -19.85 -3.39
N THR A 54 -7.37 -18.74 -2.75
CA THR A 54 -8.19 -18.02 -1.79
C THR A 54 -9.35 -17.24 -2.44
N GLY A 55 -9.28 -17.00 -3.76
CA GLY A 55 -10.20 -16.14 -4.51
C GLY A 55 -9.71 -14.69 -4.67
N ALA A 56 -8.50 -14.37 -4.20
CA ALA A 56 -7.85 -13.11 -4.53
C ALA A 56 -7.38 -13.07 -5.99
N CYS A 57 -7.27 -11.87 -6.55
CA CYS A 57 -6.68 -11.69 -7.87
C CYS A 57 -5.16 -11.59 -7.75
N VAL A 58 -4.43 -12.35 -8.55
CA VAL A 58 -2.98 -12.17 -8.72
C VAL A 58 -2.68 -11.68 -10.13
N LEU A 59 -1.83 -10.65 -10.22
CA LEU A 59 -1.34 -10.10 -11.48
C LEU A 59 0.17 -10.31 -11.56
N HIS A 60 0.66 -10.73 -12.72
CA HIS A 60 2.07 -11.05 -12.91
C HIS A 60 2.75 -10.08 -13.88
N HIS A 61 3.83 -9.44 -13.42
CA HIS A 61 4.76 -8.75 -14.31
C HIS A 61 5.78 -9.73 -14.90
N ARG A 62 6.08 -9.59 -16.20
CA ARG A 62 7.07 -10.46 -16.88
C ARG A 62 8.50 -10.24 -16.38
N HIS A 63 8.78 -9.06 -15.84
CA HIS A 63 10.07 -8.68 -15.27
C HIS A 63 9.82 -7.60 -14.20
N LYS A 64 10.80 -7.40 -13.33
CA LYS A 64 10.70 -6.41 -12.26
C LYS A 64 10.52 -4.99 -12.77
N LEU A 65 9.36 -4.39 -12.48
CA LEU A 65 9.01 -3.03 -12.87
C LEU A 65 9.15 -2.02 -11.72
N GLY A 66 9.21 -2.53 -10.50
CA GLY A 66 9.29 -1.76 -9.28
C GLY A 66 7.93 -1.56 -8.61
N ARG A 67 7.95 -1.40 -7.29
CA ARG A 67 6.78 -1.25 -6.43
C ARG A 67 5.77 -0.21 -6.91
N GLY A 68 6.22 0.97 -7.34
CA GLY A 68 5.33 2.02 -7.85
C GLY A 68 4.57 1.58 -9.10
N MET A 69 5.22 0.82 -9.99
CA MET A 69 4.56 0.24 -11.15
C MET A 69 3.58 -0.86 -10.75
N ALA A 70 3.95 -1.73 -9.81
CA ALA A 70 3.07 -2.78 -9.29
C ALA A 70 1.81 -2.20 -8.60
N ILE A 71 1.96 -1.14 -7.80
CA ILE A 71 0.81 -0.40 -7.24
C ILE A 71 -0.09 0.08 -8.38
N LYS A 72 0.46 0.78 -9.38
CA LYS A 72 -0.33 1.30 -10.51
C LYS A 72 -1.02 0.21 -11.32
N THR A 73 -0.37 -0.94 -11.52
CA THR A 73 -0.96 -2.11 -12.18
C THR A 73 -2.18 -2.61 -11.40
N GLY A 74 -2.03 -2.83 -10.10
CA GLY A 74 -3.12 -3.25 -9.23
C GLY A 74 -4.25 -2.22 -9.18
N MET A 75 -3.92 -0.92 -9.10
CA MET A 75 -4.91 0.16 -9.13
C MET A 75 -5.75 0.12 -10.40
N ARG A 76 -5.12 0.03 -11.58
CA ARG A 76 -5.84 -0.06 -12.86
C ARG A 76 -6.75 -1.28 -12.92
N TYR A 77 -6.29 -2.41 -12.41
CA TYR A 77 -7.11 -3.61 -12.34
C TYR A 77 -8.33 -3.42 -11.42
N ALA A 78 -8.13 -2.91 -10.21
CA ALA A 78 -9.20 -2.68 -9.26
C ALA A 78 -10.21 -1.65 -9.80
N MET A 79 -9.76 -0.58 -10.45
CA MET A 79 -10.64 0.40 -11.09
C MET A 79 -11.48 -0.22 -12.22
N LYS A 80 -10.91 -1.17 -12.98
CA LYS A 80 -11.59 -1.83 -14.10
C LYS A 80 -12.58 -2.91 -13.64
N HIS A 81 -12.27 -3.66 -12.59
CA HIS A 81 -13.04 -4.86 -12.19
C HIS A 81 -13.74 -4.73 -10.83
N GLY A 82 -13.38 -3.74 -10.02
CA GLY A 82 -13.93 -3.52 -8.67
C GLY A 82 -15.31 -2.86 -8.65
N GLY A 83 -15.84 -2.44 -9.80
CA GLY A 83 -17.09 -1.68 -9.88
C GLY A 83 -16.92 -0.28 -9.26
N GLN A 84 -17.89 0.15 -8.45
CA GLN A 84 -17.83 1.46 -7.79
C GLN A 84 -16.92 1.40 -6.55
N LEU A 85 -15.69 1.90 -6.70
CA LEU A 85 -14.70 2.01 -5.63
C LEU A 85 -14.84 3.33 -4.86
N ALA A 86 -14.83 3.28 -3.53
CA ALA A 86 -14.66 4.47 -2.67
C ALA A 86 -13.20 4.97 -2.67
N GLY A 87 -12.27 4.02 -2.81
CA GLY A 87 -10.84 4.30 -2.79
C GLY A 87 -10.02 3.02 -2.89
N ILE A 88 -8.71 3.19 -2.80
CA ILE A 88 -7.72 2.12 -2.83
C ILE A 88 -6.86 2.18 -1.58
N VAL A 89 -6.64 1.03 -0.95
CA VAL A 89 -5.67 0.85 0.11
C VAL A 89 -4.47 0.08 -0.44
N THR A 90 -3.26 0.61 -0.26
CA THR A 90 -2.03 -0.14 -0.52
C THR A 90 -1.49 -0.69 0.79
N THR A 91 -0.89 -1.88 0.77
CA THR A 91 -0.10 -2.42 1.90
C THR A 91 1.14 -3.16 1.38
N ASP A 92 1.98 -3.70 2.26
CA ASP A 92 3.12 -4.55 1.92
C ASP A 92 2.99 -5.96 2.51
N GLU A 93 3.92 -6.82 2.10
CA GLU A 93 3.99 -8.23 2.50
C GLU A 93 5.00 -8.50 3.62
N ASP A 94 5.76 -7.48 4.04
CA ASP A 94 6.87 -7.58 5.00
C ASP A 94 6.40 -7.89 6.45
N GLY A 95 5.09 -7.89 6.70
CA GLY A 95 4.49 -8.24 7.99
C GLY A 95 4.44 -7.10 9.01
N TRP A 96 4.74 -5.86 8.61
CA TRP A 96 4.60 -4.67 9.47
C TRP A 96 3.15 -4.32 9.80
N TYR A 97 2.22 -4.79 8.98
CA TYR A 97 0.79 -4.52 9.09
C TYR A 97 0.01 -5.83 9.06
N GLY A 98 -0.94 -5.98 9.98
CA GLY A 98 -1.92 -7.07 9.93
C GLY A 98 -3.17 -6.66 9.14
N ALA A 99 -4.10 -7.61 8.95
CA ALA A 99 -5.38 -7.30 8.29
C ALA A 99 -6.17 -6.22 9.04
N GLU A 100 -6.09 -6.19 10.37
CA GLU A 100 -6.74 -5.17 11.21
C GLU A 100 -6.24 -3.76 10.89
N ASP A 101 -4.93 -3.57 10.66
CA ASP A 101 -4.38 -2.27 10.26
C ASP A 101 -4.95 -1.83 8.90
N VAL A 102 -5.02 -2.76 7.95
CA VAL A 102 -5.59 -2.52 6.62
C VAL A 102 -7.08 -2.18 6.71
N PHE A 103 -7.84 -2.89 7.55
CA PHE A 103 -9.26 -2.64 7.75
C PHE A 103 -9.53 -1.29 8.39
N ARG A 104 -8.75 -0.88 9.40
CA ARG A 104 -8.88 0.46 9.98
C ARG A 104 -8.61 1.56 8.97
N VAL A 105 -7.67 1.37 8.06
CA VAL A 105 -7.43 2.31 6.95
C VAL A 105 -8.59 2.28 5.95
N CYS A 106 -9.16 1.12 5.65
CA CYS A 106 -10.37 1.01 4.83
C CYS A 106 -11.55 1.78 5.44
N ASP A 107 -11.76 1.66 6.75
CA ASP A 107 -12.84 2.32 7.48
C ASP A 107 -12.65 3.84 7.47
N GLN A 108 -11.45 4.31 7.81
CA GLN A 108 -11.11 5.73 7.74
C GLN A 108 -11.27 6.31 6.34
N LEU A 109 -10.94 5.54 5.30
CA LEU A 109 -11.10 5.96 3.91
C LEU A 109 -12.57 6.04 3.50
N ALA A 110 -13.41 5.14 3.99
CA ALA A 110 -14.86 5.16 3.76
C ALA A 110 -15.54 6.35 4.45
N GLU A 111 -15.09 6.71 5.65
CA GLU A 111 -15.61 7.85 6.42
C GLU A 111 -15.07 9.20 5.91
N ASN A 112 -13.85 9.22 5.37
CA ASN A 112 -13.15 10.44 4.96
C ASN A 112 -12.79 10.36 3.47
N ALA A 113 -13.80 10.38 2.60
CA ALA A 113 -13.64 10.28 1.15
C ALA A 113 -12.76 11.39 0.52
N ASP A 114 -12.45 12.44 1.28
CA ASP A 114 -11.60 13.54 0.85
C ASP A 114 -10.15 13.46 1.35
N SER A 115 -9.83 12.54 2.24
CA SER A 115 -8.54 12.49 2.94
C SER A 115 -7.70 11.31 2.49
N ILE A 116 -6.40 11.53 2.30
CA ILE A 116 -5.44 10.44 2.16
C ILE A 116 -5.12 9.95 3.57
N ILE A 117 -5.27 8.64 3.78
CA ILE A 117 -4.99 7.99 5.05
C ILE A 117 -3.59 7.40 4.98
N LEU A 118 -2.74 7.66 5.97
CA LEU A 118 -1.41 7.05 6.09
C LEU A 118 -1.36 6.25 7.39
N GLY A 119 -1.31 4.92 7.26
CA GLY A 119 -1.00 4.06 8.39
C GLY A 119 0.44 4.29 8.83
N THR A 120 0.74 4.56 10.09
CA THR A 120 2.11 4.84 10.55
C THR A 120 2.63 3.75 11.49
N ARG A 121 3.91 3.38 11.34
CA ARG A 121 4.56 2.46 12.28
C ARG A 121 5.00 3.18 13.53
N ASN A 122 5.02 2.45 14.64
CA ASN A 122 5.77 2.86 15.81
C ASN A 122 7.28 2.67 15.56
N LEU A 123 7.95 3.72 15.11
CA LEU A 123 9.39 3.69 14.79
C LEU A 123 10.30 3.44 16.00
N LYS A 124 9.78 3.51 17.24
CA LYS A 124 10.56 3.27 18.46
C LYS A 124 10.79 1.78 18.74
N ARG A 125 10.04 0.90 18.09
CA ARG A 125 10.12 -0.57 18.19
C ARG A 125 11.48 -1.12 17.81
N LYS A 126 12.03 -2.05 18.59
CA LYS A 126 13.39 -2.59 18.40
C LYS A 126 13.58 -3.30 17.07
N GLU A 127 12.51 -3.85 16.53
CA GLU A 127 12.43 -4.57 15.27
C GLU A 127 12.70 -3.65 14.07
N VAL A 128 12.43 -2.35 14.20
CA VAL A 128 12.66 -1.36 13.14
C VAL A 128 14.17 -1.09 13.03
N PRO A 129 14.83 -1.45 11.90
CA PRO A 129 16.26 -1.26 11.75
C PRO A 129 16.68 0.21 11.90
N LEU A 130 17.82 0.45 12.56
CA LEU A 130 18.35 1.82 12.74
C LEU A 130 18.58 2.53 11.40
N SER A 131 19.04 1.79 10.38
CA SER A 131 19.21 2.31 9.02
C SER A 131 17.90 2.79 8.41
N TYR A 132 16.81 2.07 8.65
CA TYR A 132 15.46 2.49 8.24
C TYR A 132 15.06 3.78 8.96
N ARG A 133 15.22 3.84 10.29
CA ARG A 133 14.86 5.03 11.08
C ARG A 133 15.59 6.28 10.60
N LEU A 134 16.90 6.18 10.34
CA LEU A 134 17.70 7.30 9.85
C LEU A 134 17.23 7.78 8.47
N ARG A 135 17.04 6.85 7.52
CA ARG A 135 16.57 7.18 6.17
C ARG A 135 15.18 7.81 6.18
N ASN A 136 14.28 7.24 6.98
CA ASN A 136 12.93 7.77 7.11
C ASN A 136 12.94 9.13 7.82
N HIS A 137 13.77 9.35 8.85
CA HIS A 137 13.92 10.66 9.49
C HIS A 137 14.39 11.74 8.51
N LEU A 138 15.39 11.46 7.67
CA LEU A 138 15.82 12.38 6.61
C LEU A 138 14.69 12.67 5.62
N SER A 139 13.91 11.65 5.27
CA SER A 139 12.76 11.79 4.37
C SER A 139 11.64 12.64 5.01
N SER A 140 11.36 12.45 6.30
CA SER A 140 10.38 13.21 7.07
C SER A 140 10.77 14.68 7.21
N LEU A 141 12.07 14.97 7.43
CA LEU A 141 12.57 16.34 7.47
C LEU A 141 12.38 17.04 6.12
N ARG A 142 12.74 16.36 5.02
CA ARG A 142 12.53 16.87 3.67
C ARG A 142 11.05 17.08 3.37
N PHE A 143 10.20 16.10 3.68
CA PHE A 143 8.75 16.19 3.50
C PHE A 143 8.18 17.39 4.26
N ARG A 144 8.57 17.59 5.51
CA ARG A 144 8.14 18.73 6.33
C ARG A 144 8.64 20.06 5.75
N PHE A 145 9.87 20.12 5.25
CA PHE A 145 10.40 21.32 4.62
C PHE A 145 9.62 21.68 3.34
N GLU A 146 9.28 20.70 2.51
CA GLU A 146 8.59 20.93 1.24
C GLU A 146 7.09 21.18 1.38
N THR A 147 6.44 20.65 2.42
CA THR A 147 4.96 20.65 2.55
C THR A 147 4.46 21.43 3.76
N GLY A 148 5.32 21.70 4.74
CA GLY A 148 4.95 22.25 6.05
C GLY A 148 4.31 21.23 7.00
N ILE A 149 4.03 20.00 6.56
CA ILE A 149 3.33 18.99 7.36
C ILE A 149 4.33 18.11 8.11
N ALA A 150 4.11 17.92 9.41
CA ALA A 150 4.89 16.98 10.21
C ALA A 150 4.35 15.56 10.05
N CYS A 151 5.21 14.62 9.66
CA CYS A 151 4.90 13.20 9.58
C CYS A 151 6.15 12.38 9.92
N ASP A 152 6.05 11.53 10.94
CA ASP A 152 7.20 10.77 11.42
C ASP A 152 7.52 9.53 10.58
N ASP A 153 6.57 8.95 9.84
CA ASP A 153 6.76 7.74 9.01
C ASP A 153 6.26 7.94 7.56
N VAL A 154 6.88 8.89 6.85
CA VAL A 154 6.53 9.21 5.45
C VAL A 154 6.80 8.05 4.48
N GLN A 155 7.70 7.14 4.84
CA GLN A 155 7.99 5.93 4.07
C GLN A 155 7.05 4.77 4.39
N SER A 156 5.97 5.00 5.15
CA SER A 156 4.94 3.99 5.31
C SER A 156 4.28 3.63 3.99
N ARG A 157 4.01 2.33 3.85
CA ARG A 157 3.44 1.68 2.69
C ARG A 157 1.94 1.38 2.84
N LEU A 158 1.41 1.50 4.06
CA LEU A 158 -0.02 1.36 4.33
C LEU A 158 -0.71 2.70 4.07
N ARG A 159 -1.46 2.80 2.97
CA ARG A 159 -2.03 4.07 2.50
C ARG A 159 -3.43 3.90 1.95
N GLY A 160 -4.37 4.72 2.40
CA GLY A 160 -5.69 4.88 1.81
C GLY A 160 -5.72 6.08 0.87
N ILE A 161 -6.03 5.83 -0.40
CA ILE A 161 -6.10 6.81 -1.48
C ILE A 161 -7.56 6.89 -1.93
N PRO A 162 -8.27 7.99 -1.68
CA PRO A 162 -9.65 8.12 -2.13
C PRO A 162 -9.72 8.27 -3.66
N GLN A 163 -10.87 7.92 -4.22
CA GLN A 163 -11.08 7.89 -5.67
C GLN A 163 -10.63 9.18 -6.39
N LYS A 164 -10.84 10.34 -5.77
CA LYS A 164 -10.48 11.65 -6.34
C LYS A 164 -8.98 11.85 -6.60
N TYR A 165 -8.11 11.05 -5.96
CA TYR A 165 -6.65 11.11 -6.15
C TYR A 165 -6.11 9.98 -7.04
N PHE A 166 -6.98 9.19 -7.70
CA PHE A 166 -6.53 8.10 -8.58
C PHE A 166 -5.69 8.62 -9.75
N ASP A 167 -6.12 9.68 -10.43
CA ASP A 167 -5.38 10.24 -11.56
C ASP A 167 -4.01 10.76 -11.13
N MET A 168 -3.96 11.45 -9.99
CA MET A 168 -2.70 11.88 -9.38
C MET A 168 -1.80 10.67 -9.11
N ALA A 169 -2.28 9.68 -8.35
CA ALA A 169 -1.52 8.47 -8.03
C ALA A 169 -1.01 7.71 -9.28
N LEU A 170 -1.81 7.63 -10.35
CA LEU A 170 -1.40 6.98 -11.60
C LEU A 170 -0.35 7.79 -12.37
N SER A 171 -0.44 9.13 -12.32
CA SER A 171 0.46 10.06 -12.99
C SER A 171 1.78 10.31 -12.26
N THR A 172 1.80 10.20 -10.92
CA THR A 172 2.99 10.48 -10.09
C THR A 172 4.22 9.73 -10.57
N GLU A 173 5.34 10.44 -10.71
CA GLU A 173 6.59 9.83 -11.15
C GLU A 173 7.19 8.89 -10.09
N GLY A 174 7.92 7.88 -10.56
CA GLY A 174 8.57 6.90 -9.71
C GLY A 174 8.09 5.48 -10.01
N LYS A 175 9.07 4.59 -10.24
CA LYS A 175 8.82 3.17 -10.51
C LYS A 175 9.07 2.29 -9.28
N GLY A 176 9.99 2.68 -8.40
CA GLY A 176 10.37 1.92 -7.19
C GLY A 176 9.91 2.59 -5.89
N TYR A 177 10.68 2.38 -4.81
CA TYR A 177 10.38 2.87 -3.46
C TYR A 177 10.20 4.39 -3.31
N GLN A 178 10.63 5.17 -4.29
CA GLN A 178 10.46 6.62 -4.29
C GLN A 178 9.01 7.05 -4.57
N TYR A 179 8.26 6.24 -5.32
CA TYR A 179 6.90 6.56 -5.76
C TYR A 179 6.00 6.99 -4.59
N GLU A 180 6.05 6.24 -3.49
CA GLU A 180 5.24 6.49 -2.31
C GLU A 180 5.56 7.87 -1.70
N LEU A 181 6.83 8.20 -1.49
CA LEU A 181 7.20 9.51 -0.95
C LEU A 181 6.83 10.64 -1.92
N THR A 182 7.06 10.45 -3.23
CA THR A 182 6.70 11.43 -4.26
C THR A 182 5.19 11.71 -4.25
N PHE A 183 4.37 10.66 -4.28
CA PHE A 183 2.91 10.78 -4.27
C PHE A 183 2.41 11.52 -3.03
N LEU A 184 2.92 11.15 -1.85
CA LEU A 184 2.51 11.80 -0.60
C LEU A 184 2.89 13.29 -0.60
N THR A 185 4.08 13.62 -1.13
CA THR A 185 4.58 14.99 -1.22
C THR A 185 3.77 15.83 -2.21
N GLU A 186 3.45 15.28 -3.39
CA GLU A 186 2.59 15.91 -4.39
C GLU A 186 1.19 16.17 -3.83
N ALA A 187 0.57 15.17 -3.21
CA ALA A 187 -0.74 15.32 -2.60
C ALA A 187 -0.75 16.40 -1.51
N ALA A 188 0.25 16.39 -0.62
CA ALA A 188 0.40 17.41 0.41
C ALA A 188 0.57 18.83 -0.18
N LYS A 189 1.34 18.99 -1.25
CA LYS A 189 1.49 20.28 -1.96
C LYS A 189 0.19 20.77 -2.58
N THR A 190 -0.66 19.87 -3.04
CA THR A 190 -2.03 20.19 -3.50
C THR A 190 -3.02 20.44 -2.36
N LYS A 191 -2.55 20.46 -1.10
CA LYS A 191 -3.37 20.62 0.12
C LYS A 191 -4.41 19.52 0.29
N ALA A 192 -4.10 18.30 -0.16
CA ALA A 192 -4.89 17.13 0.18
C ALA A 192 -4.92 16.96 1.71
N PRO A 193 -6.11 16.81 2.33
CA PRO A 193 -6.19 16.44 3.74
C PRO A 193 -5.47 15.11 4.00
N LEU A 194 -4.60 15.08 5.00
CA LEU A 194 -3.86 13.88 5.40
C LEU A 194 -4.30 13.46 6.80
N ILE A 195 -4.65 12.18 6.97
CA ILE A 195 -4.96 11.58 8.26
C ILE A 195 -3.88 10.53 8.57
N PHE A 196 -3.21 10.70 9.71
CA PHE A 196 -2.20 9.75 10.18
C PHE A 196 -2.83 8.78 11.17
N LEU A 197 -2.77 7.49 10.85
CA LEU A 197 -3.38 6.42 11.64
C LEU A 197 -2.32 5.49 12.22
N PRO A 198 -2.02 5.55 13.52
CA PRO A 198 -1.04 4.64 14.12
C PRO A 198 -1.49 3.18 13.99
N SER A 199 -0.55 2.31 13.60
CA SER A 199 -0.77 0.86 13.54
C SER A 199 -1.19 0.28 14.90
N CYS A 200 -2.06 -0.73 14.86
CA CYS A 200 -2.54 -1.53 15.99
C CYS A 200 -1.45 -2.37 16.61
N GLN A 201 -0.45 -2.77 15.83
CA GLN A 201 0.64 -3.53 16.38
C GLN A 201 1.35 -2.65 17.43
N ILE A 202 1.44 -3.12 18.68
CA ILE A 202 2.17 -2.47 19.81
C ILE A 202 3.66 -2.78 19.83
#